data_AF-A0A7S2VK37-F1
#
_entry.id   AF-A0A7S2VK37-F1
#
_cell.length_a   1.000
_cell.length_b   1.000
_cell.length_c   1.000
_cell.angle_alpha   90.00
_cell.angle_beta   90.00
_cell.angle_gamma   90.00
#
_symmetry.space_group_name_H-M   'P 1'
#
loop_
_entity.id
_entity.type
_entity.pdbx_description
1 polymer ?
#
loop_
_entity_poly.entity_id
_entity_poly.type
_entity_poly.pdbx_seq_one_letter_code
_entity_poly.pdbx_strand_id
1 'polypeptide(L)'
;IGNACWELFCLEHGIQPDGQMPSDKTIGGGDDAFNTFFSETGAGKHVPRCVMVDLEPTVVDEVRTGTYRQLFHPEQLISGKEDAANNFARGHYTIGKEIVDLVLDRIRKLADNCTGL
;
A
#
# COMPACT_ATOMS: atom_id res chain seq x y z
N ILE A 1 12.76 0.69 -0.70
CA ILE A 1 12.46 2.10 -1.11
C ILE A 1 11.04 2.48 -0.70
N GLY A 2 10.00 1.83 -1.22
CA GLY A 2 8.60 2.17 -0.89
C GLY A 2 8.31 2.28 0.61
N ASN A 3 8.80 1.34 1.43
CA ASN A 3 8.64 1.39 2.89
C ASN A 3 9.21 2.68 3.52
N ALA A 4 10.43 3.08 3.11
CA ALA A 4 11.07 4.30 3.60
C ALA A 4 10.35 5.57 3.13
N CYS A 5 9.81 5.58 1.91
CA CYS A 5 9.00 6.71 1.42
C CYS A 5 7.72 6.88 2.25
N TRP A 6 7.02 5.78 2.55
CA TRP A 6 5.80 5.84 3.36
C TRP A 6 6.08 6.21 4.81
N GLU A 7 7.19 5.75 5.38
CA GLU A 7 7.66 6.20 6.69
C GLU A 7 7.87 7.72 6.70
N LEU A 8 8.56 8.27 5.68
CA LEU A 8 8.78 9.71 5.58
C LEU A 8 7.46 10.49 5.42
N PHE A 9 6.54 10.02 4.56
CA PHE A 9 5.23 10.66 4.40
C PHE A 9 4.42 10.65 5.70
N CYS A 10 4.49 9.56 6.47
CA CYS A 10 3.85 9.53 7.78
C CYS A 10 4.44 10.58 8.73
N LEU A 11 5.76 10.73 8.75
CA LEU A 11 6.44 11.76 9.55
C LEU A 11 6.09 13.18 9.10
N GLU A 12 6.05 13.45 7.80
CA GLU A 12 5.72 14.76 7.23
C GLU A 12 4.28 15.19 7.52
N HIS A 13 3.35 14.23 7.53
CA HIS A 13 1.93 14.48 7.77
C HIS A 13 1.50 14.24 9.23
N GLY A 14 2.40 13.80 10.12
CA GLY A 14 2.07 13.51 11.52
C GLY A 14 1.15 12.29 11.70
N ILE A 15 1.20 11.34 10.76
CA ILE A 15 0.46 10.08 10.81
C ILE A 15 1.29 9.06 11.61
N GLN A 16 0.66 8.42 12.58
CA GLN A 16 1.27 7.39 13.41
C GLN A 16 1.38 6.04 12.65
N PRO A 17 2.22 5.10 13.11
CA PRO A 17 2.38 3.81 12.46
C PRO A 17 1.12 2.93 12.39
N ASP A 18 0.10 3.23 13.20
CA ASP A 18 -1.22 2.60 13.18
C ASP A 18 -2.22 3.29 12.21
N GLY A 19 -1.79 4.38 11.57
CA GLY A 19 -2.58 5.23 10.68
C GLY A 19 -3.38 6.33 11.37
N GLN A 20 -3.25 6.52 12.69
CA GLN A 20 -3.94 7.60 13.39
C GLN A 20 -3.24 8.94 13.19
N MET A 21 -4.01 10.02 13.03
CA MET A 21 -3.49 11.39 12.90
C MET A 21 -4.16 12.29 13.94
N PRO A 22 -3.63 12.42 15.17
CA PRO A 22 -4.29 13.16 16.26
C PRO A 22 -4.51 14.65 15.96
N SER A 23 -3.73 15.23 15.05
CA SER A 23 -3.88 16.61 14.61
C SER A 23 -5.05 16.82 13.66
N ASP A 24 -5.51 15.76 12.98
CA ASP A 24 -6.67 15.84 12.11
C ASP A 24 -7.96 15.83 12.95
N LYS A 25 -8.77 16.86 12.76
CA LYS A 25 -10.07 17.04 13.44
C LYS A 25 -11.24 16.84 12.48
N THR A 26 -10.96 16.50 11.23
CA THR A 26 -11.93 16.44 10.13
C THR A 26 -12.28 15.01 9.73
N ILE A 27 -12.40 14.13 10.73
CA ILE A 27 -12.67 12.70 10.52
C ILE A 27 -13.86 12.51 9.56
N GLY A 28 -13.59 11.91 8.40
CA GLY A 28 -14.59 11.62 7.38
C GLY A 28 -15.11 12.82 6.58
N GLY A 29 -14.39 13.94 6.57
CA GLY A 29 -14.88 15.18 5.92
C GLY A 29 -13.83 16.20 5.46
N GLY A 30 -12.53 15.93 5.56
CA GLY A 30 -11.49 16.84 5.07
C GLY A 30 -11.09 16.57 3.62
N ASP A 31 -11.11 17.58 2.75
CA ASP A 31 -10.51 17.55 1.41
C ASP A 31 -9.03 18.02 1.47
N ASP A 32 -8.31 17.53 2.48
CA ASP A 32 -6.93 17.95 2.73
C ASP A 32 -5.97 17.36 1.69
N ALA A 33 -4.93 18.11 1.35
CA ALA A 33 -3.99 17.76 0.27
C ALA A 33 -3.33 16.37 0.43
N PHE A 34 -3.21 15.86 1.66
CA PHE A 34 -2.63 14.54 1.93
C PHE A 34 -3.57 13.37 1.59
N ASN A 35 -4.89 13.62 1.43
CA ASN A 35 -5.85 12.60 0.98
C ASN A 35 -5.63 12.16 -0.48
N THR A 36 -4.76 12.88 -1.20
CA THR A 36 -4.19 12.41 -2.47
C THR A 36 -3.41 11.11 -2.30
N PHE A 37 -2.67 10.96 -1.20
CA PHE A 37 -1.82 9.79 -0.92
C PHE A 37 -2.46 8.81 0.07
N PHE A 38 -3.34 9.29 0.94
CA PHE A 38 -4.02 8.47 1.95
C PHE A 38 -5.53 8.40 1.70
N SER A 39 -6.12 7.27 2.05
CA SER A 39 -7.56 7.12 2.19
C SER A 39 -7.91 7.11 3.66
N GLU A 40 -8.99 7.78 4.04
CA GLU A 40 -9.46 7.80 5.41
C GLU A 40 -10.57 6.77 5.62
N THR A 41 -10.47 5.98 6.68
CA THR A 41 -11.55 5.10 7.13
C THR A 41 -12.45 5.85 8.10
N GLY A 42 -13.69 5.38 8.29
CA GLY A 42 -14.61 5.97 9.29
C GLY A 42 -14.13 5.88 10.76
N ALA A 43 -13.02 5.19 11.02
CA ALA A 43 -12.36 5.14 12.33
C ALA A 43 -11.21 6.15 12.49
N GLY A 44 -11.07 7.11 11.56
CA GLY A 44 -9.99 8.11 11.54
C GLY A 44 -8.62 7.56 11.12
N LYS A 45 -8.58 6.31 10.66
CA LYS A 45 -7.34 5.68 10.19
C LYS A 45 -7.04 6.10 8.75
N HIS A 46 -5.84 6.62 8.55
CA HIS A 46 -5.25 6.96 7.27
C HIS A 46 -4.49 5.76 6.71
N VAL A 47 -4.95 5.27 5.55
CA VAL A 47 -4.41 4.09 4.88
C VAL A 47 -3.78 4.53 3.55
N PRO A 48 -2.49 4.25 3.30
CA PRO A 48 -1.82 4.55 2.05
C PRO A 48 -2.57 4.03 0.81
N ARG A 49 -2.68 4.86 -0.22
CA ARG A 49 -3.14 4.47 -1.56
C ARG A 49 -1.97 3.85 -2.33
N CYS A 50 -1.53 2.67 -1.92
CA CYS A 50 -0.43 1.95 -2.57
C CYS A 50 -0.73 0.46 -2.73
N VAL A 51 -0.01 -0.19 -3.65
CA VAL A 51 0.10 -1.65 -3.74
C VAL A 51 1.58 -2.00 -3.70
N MET A 52 1.98 -2.89 -2.80
CA MET A 52 3.31 -3.49 -2.78
C MET A 52 3.22 -4.89 -3.39
N VAL A 53 4.03 -5.15 -4.41
CA VAL A 53 4.01 -6.40 -5.15
C VAL A 53 5.42 -6.96 -5.20
N ASP A 54 5.54 -8.22 -4.84
CA ASP A 54 6.75 -9.01 -5.07
C ASP A 54 6.36 -10.44 -5.49
N LEU A 55 7.22 -11.11 -6.25
CA LEU A 55 7.01 -12.50 -6.68
C LEU A 55 7.43 -13.49 -5.59
N GLU A 56 8.15 -13.02 -4.58
CA GLU A 56 8.53 -13.80 -3.40
C GLU A 56 8.10 -13.06 -2.10
N PRO A 57 7.93 -13.75 -0.98
CA PRO A 57 7.29 -13.16 0.20
C PRO A 57 8.20 -12.31 1.09
N THR A 58 9.52 -12.47 1.06
CA THR A 58 10.46 -11.96 2.08
C THR A 58 10.34 -10.46 2.28
N VAL A 59 10.46 -9.67 1.20
CA VAL A 59 10.42 -8.20 1.31
C VAL A 59 9.04 -7.69 1.74
N VAL A 60 7.97 -8.33 1.28
CA VAL A 60 6.59 -7.95 1.66
C VAL A 60 6.28 -8.36 3.09
N ASP A 61 6.82 -9.48 3.58
CA ASP A 61 6.64 -9.97 4.94
C ASP A 61 7.35 -9.08 5.97
N GLU A 62 8.47 -8.46 5.62
CA GLU A 62 9.09 -7.41 6.45
C GLU A 62 8.13 -6.23 6.66
N VAL A 63 7.34 -5.85 5.65
CA VAL A 63 6.32 -4.80 5.79
C VAL A 63 5.15 -5.29 6.64
N ARG A 64 4.71 -6.54 6.48
CA ARG A 64 3.63 -7.16 7.29
C ARG A 64 3.98 -7.33 8.77
N THR A 65 5.26 -7.35 9.11
CA THR A 65 5.73 -7.59 10.48
C THR A 65 6.45 -6.40 11.10
N GLY A 66 6.82 -5.40 10.29
CA GLY A 66 7.54 -4.21 10.71
C GLY A 66 6.70 -3.18 11.48
N THR A 67 7.32 -2.04 11.77
CA THR A 67 6.71 -0.93 12.56
C THR A 67 5.38 -0.47 11.99
N TYR A 68 5.30 -0.33 10.67
CA TYR A 68 4.11 0.14 9.93
C TYR A 68 3.17 -0.98 9.49
N ARG A 69 3.26 -2.18 10.09
CA ARG A 69 2.39 -3.33 9.76
C ARG A 69 0.90 -3.04 9.82
N GLN A 70 0.51 -2.07 10.66
CA GLN A 70 -0.88 -1.66 10.81
C GLN A 70 -1.29 -0.57 9.82
N LEU A 71 -0.35 0.11 9.18
CA LEU A 71 -0.64 1.21 8.27
C LEU A 71 -1.32 0.72 6.98
N PHE A 72 -0.76 -0.33 6.37
CA PHE A 72 -1.21 -0.85 5.07
C PHE A 72 -2.42 -1.76 5.20
N HIS A 73 -3.27 -1.77 4.17
CA HIS A 73 -4.32 -2.78 4.08
C HIS A 73 -3.70 -4.12 3.64
N PRO A 74 -3.96 -5.26 4.30
CA PRO A 74 -3.31 -6.53 3.95
C PRO A 74 -3.47 -6.94 2.48
N GLU A 75 -4.60 -6.60 1.87
CA GLU A 75 -4.85 -6.88 0.44
C GLU A 75 -4.01 -6.04 -0.53
N GLN A 76 -3.37 -4.97 -0.06
CA GLN A 76 -2.42 -4.16 -0.84
C GLN A 76 -1.00 -4.77 -0.83
N LEU A 77 -0.75 -5.77 0.01
CA LEU A 77 0.55 -6.43 0.16
C LEU A 77 0.50 -7.80 -0.53
N ILE A 78 0.94 -7.84 -1.78
CA ILE A 78 0.81 -8.99 -2.67
C ILE A 78 2.17 -9.67 -2.83
N SER A 79 2.21 -10.96 -2.53
CA SER A 79 3.43 -11.79 -2.61
C SER A 79 3.15 -13.08 -3.37
N GLY A 80 4.02 -13.44 -4.31
CA GLY A 80 4.07 -14.77 -4.91
C GLY A 80 4.80 -15.79 -4.03
N LYS A 81 5.12 -16.94 -4.61
CA LYS A 81 5.87 -18.02 -3.94
C LYS A 81 7.25 -18.28 -4.56
N GLU A 82 7.51 -17.74 -5.74
CA GLU A 82 8.70 -18.03 -6.53
C GLU A 82 9.16 -16.75 -7.22
N ASP A 83 10.45 -16.44 -7.12
CA ASP A 83 11.00 -15.21 -7.67
C ASP A 83 11.18 -15.25 -9.20
N ALA A 84 11.56 -14.11 -9.77
CA ALA A 84 11.96 -14.04 -11.18
C ALA A 84 13.37 -14.59 -11.45
N ALA A 85 14.14 -14.96 -10.42
CA ALA A 85 15.55 -15.36 -10.48
C ALA A 85 16.42 -14.44 -11.37
N ASN A 86 16.28 -13.12 -11.22
CA ASN A 86 16.95 -12.10 -12.04
C ASN A 86 16.72 -12.24 -13.56
N ASN A 87 15.65 -12.93 -13.98
CA ASN A 87 15.31 -13.17 -15.37
C ASN A 87 14.03 -12.42 -15.77
N PHE A 88 14.18 -11.46 -16.68
CA PHE A 88 13.06 -10.67 -17.21
C PHE A 88 11.93 -11.53 -17.78
N ALA A 89 12.27 -12.60 -18.53
CA ALA A 89 11.26 -13.45 -19.14
C ALA A 89 10.42 -14.19 -18.09
N ARG A 90 11.01 -14.53 -16.94
CA ARG A 90 10.26 -15.12 -15.82
C ARG A 90 9.30 -14.12 -15.20
N GLY A 91 9.78 -12.91 -14.94
CA GLY A 91 8.96 -11.83 -14.41
C GLY A 91 7.81 -11.46 -15.34
N HIS A 92 8.03 -11.43 -16.66
CA HIS A 92 7.03 -10.95 -17.60
C HIS A 92 6.11 -12.04 -18.17
N TYR A 93 6.66 -13.20 -18.58
CA TYR A 93 5.91 -14.19 -19.36
C TYR A 93 5.50 -15.44 -18.58
N THR A 94 6.21 -15.82 -17.52
CA THR A 94 5.96 -17.11 -16.83
C THR A 94 5.41 -16.97 -15.43
N ILE A 95 6.17 -16.39 -14.49
CA ILE A 95 5.77 -16.28 -13.09
C ILE A 95 4.86 -15.07 -12.89
N GLY A 96 5.23 -13.90 -13.44
CA GLY A 96 4.42 -12.70 -13.23
C GLY A 96 3.03 -12.75 -13.88
N LYS A 97 2.84 -13.54 -14.95
CA LYS A 97 1.49 -13.74 -15.52
C LYS A 97 0.53 -14.44 -14.55
N GLU A 98 1.03 -15.16 -13.55
CA GLU A 98 0.19 -15.85 -12.58
C GLU A 98 -0.38 -14.88 -11.54
N ILE A 99 0.25 -13.73 -11.34
CA ILE A 99 -0.12 -12.74 -10.32
C ILE A 99 -0.68 -11.44 -10.90
N VAL A 100 -0.44 -11.16 -12.19
CA VAL A 100 -0.81 -9.88 -12.82
C VAL A 100 -2.30 -9.57 -12.68
N ASP A 101 -3.18 -10.56 -12.86
CA ASP A 101 -4.63 -10.34 -12.74
C ASP A 101 -5.04 -9.98 -11.31
N LEU A 102 -4.41 -10.60 -10.31
CA LEU A 102 -4.62 -10.26 -8.91
C LEU A 102 -4.13 -8.82 -8.63
N VAL A 103 -2.95 -8.46 -9.12
CA VAL A 103 -2.40 -7.10 -8.96
C VAL A 103 -3.33 -6.06 -9.59
N LEU A 104 -3.81 -6.32 -10.81
CA LEU A 104 -4.73 -5.44 -11.51
C LEU A 104 -6.08 -5.29 -10.78
N ASP A 105 -6.61 -6.37 -10.19
CA ASP A 105 -7.81 -6.29 -9.35
C ASP A 105 -7.60 -5.41 -8.11
N ARG A 106 -6.43 -5.52 -7.45
CA ARG A 106 -6.11 -4.66 -6.29
C ARG A 106 -5.91 -3.20 -6.68
N ILE A 107 -5.26 -2.92 -7.81
CA ILE A 107 -5.14 -1.56 -8.35
C ILE A 107 -6.52 -0.99 -8.68
N ARG A 108 -7.39 -1.79 -9.32
CA ARG A 108 -8.77 -1.39 -9.63
C ARG A 108 -9.53 -0.99 -8.38
N LYS A 109 -9.47 -1.79 -7.31
CA LYS A 109 -10.12 -1.47 -6.03
C LYS A 109 -9.64 -0.15 -5.42
N LEU A 110 -8.36 0.19 -5.57
CA LEU A 110 -7.87 1.50 -5.13
C LEU A 110 -8.36 2.64 -6.01
N ALA A 111 -8.39 2.44 -7.33
CA ALA A 111 -8.93 3.40 -8.27
C ALA A 111 -10.43 3.66 -8.06
N ASP A 112 -11.22 2.62 -7.79
CA ASP A 112 -12.66 2.74 -7.50
C ASP A 112 -12.93 3.55 -6.22
N ASN A 113 -11.95 3.61 -5.30
CA ASN A 113 -11.99 4.42 -4.08
C ASN A 113 -11.46 5.85 -4.27
N CYS A 114 -11.20 6.28 -5.51
CA CYS A 114 -10.81 7.65 -5.85
C CYS A 114 -12.01 8.38 -6.48
N THR A 115 -12.23 9.62 -6.07
CA THR A 115 -13.25 10.50 -6.68
C THR A 115 -12.75 11.15 -7.98
N GLY A 116 -11.43 11.24 -8.14
CA GLY A 116 -10.75 11.64 -9.39
C GLY A 116 -9.32 11.13 -9.40
N LEU A 117 -9.07 10.09 -10.19
CA LEU A 117 -7.74 9.46 -10.36
C LEU A 117 -6.86 10.24 -11.33
#